data_AF-A0A2E6XEX3-F1
#
_entry.id   AF-A0A2E6XEX3-F1
#
_cell.length_a   1.000
_cell.length_b   1.000
_cell.length_c   1.000
_cell.angle_alpha   90.00
_cell.angle_beta   90.00
_cell.angle_gamma   90.00
#
_symmetry.space_group_name_H-M   'P 1'
#
loop_
_entity.id
_entity.type
_entity.pdbx_description
1 polymer ?
#
loop_
_entity_poly.entity_id
_entity_poly.type
_entity_poly.pdbx_seq_one_letter_code
_entity_poly.pdbx_strand_id
1 'polypeptide(L)'
;MLVDEEERRRLAGPSERSPHGIAGDRLEATVILPADTTEDPKILQSIPTPGEAAVEGISPIRADLNGDGHREIIVTQSDAAQEVQVVVYSESGNLLATGPAVGRGNRWRQQIAVAPFGPNGDVELAEVLTPHIGGIAGFYRMEGNSLELAAQQGGVTTHAIGSRNLDIRLAADLDGDGQPELVVFNQSFDTLKALRRTEDGTAQHGRFNWGPRPGPT
;
A
#
# COMPACT_ATOMS: atom_id res chain seq x y z
N MET A 1 10.17 -12.73 2.97
CA MET A 1 8.74 -12.66 2.58
C MET A 1 8.00 -12.10 3.78
N LEU A 2 7.82 -10.77 3.84
CA LEU A 2 7.17 -10.08 4.96
C LEU A 2 5.78 -9.60 4.55
N VAL A 3 4.94 -10.54 4.14
CA VAL A 3 3.46 -10.49 4.27
C VAL A 3 2.96 -11.90 3.99
N ASP A 4 2.28 -12.48 4.98
CA ASP A 4 1.64 -13.79 4.91
C ASP A 4 0.45 -13.73 3.94
N GLU A 5 0.38 -14.65 2.98
CA GLU A 5 -0.70 -14.70 1.97
C GLU A 5 -2.11 -14.90 2.60
N GLU A 6 -2.18 -15.28 3.87
CA GLU A 6 -3.43 -15.46 4.61
C GLU A 6 -4.12 -14.14 5.06
N GLU A 7 -3.44 -12.99 4.93
CA GLU A 7 -4.01 -11.67 5.26
C GLU A 7 -4.98 -11.10 4.20
N ARG A 8 -5.05 -11.71 3.02
CA ARG A 8 -5.71 -11.12 1.82
C ARG A 8 -7.24 -11.10 1.79
N ARG A 9 -7.97 -11.53 2.82
CA ARG A 9 -9.45 -11.62 2.77
C ARG A 9 -10.17 -11.12 4.02
N ARG A 10 -9.94 -9.87 4.42
CA ARG A 10 -10.56 -9.34 5.64
C ARG A 10 -11.10 -7.92 5.53
N LEU A 11 -11.70 -7.67 4.38
CA LEU A 11 -12.58 -6.53 4.14
C LEU A 11 -14.01 -7.04 3.99
N ALA A 12 -14.99 -6.32 4.54
CA ALA A 12 -16.39 -6.71 4.54
C ALA A 12 -17.32 -5.50 4.31
N GLY A 13 -18.62 -5.78 4.20
CA GLY A 13 -19.63 -4.76 3.89
C GLY A 13 -19.47 -4.23 2.46
N PRO A 14 -19.69 -5.08 1.43
CA PRO A 14 -19.59 -4.65 0.04
C PRO A 14 -20.57 -3.52 -0.25
N SER A 15 -20.11 -2.49 -0.96
CA SER A 15 -20.89 -1.31 -1.24
C SER A 15 -20.55 -0.70 -2.60
N GLU A 16 -21.56 -0.18 -3.29
CA GLU A 16 -21.39 0.61 -4.52
C GLU A 16 -21.29 2.12 -4.23
N ARG A 17 -21.11 2.54 -2.97
CA ARG A 17 -21.12 3.96 -2.59
C ARG A 17 -19.93 4.75 -3.17
N SER A 18 -18.78 4.09 -3.39
CA SER A 18 -17.58 4.68 -4.02
C SER A 18 -17.02 3.73 -5.08
N PRO A 19 -17.73 3.48 -6.20
CA PRO A 19 -17.37 2.40 -7.11
C PRO A 19 -16.19 2.83 -7.98
N HIS A 20 -14.97 2.52 -7.56
CA HIS A 20 -13.76 2.82 -8.33
C HIS A 20 -13.42 1.68 -9.29
N GLY A 21 -13.58 0.42 -8.88
CA GLY A 21 -13.41 -0.70 -9.79
C GLY A 21 -12.02 -1.32 -9.82
N ILE A 22 -11.07 -0.78 -9.04
CA ILE A 22 -9.64 -1.06 -9.24
C ILE A 22 -9.24 -2.48 -8.86
N ALA A 23 -9.99 -3.11 -7.95
CA ALA A 23 -9.84 -4.51 -7.56
C ALA A 23 -10.59 -5.50 -8.49
N GLY A 24 -11.16 -5.01 -9.60
CA GLY A 24 -11.79 -5.82 -10.64
C GLY A 24 -13.32 -5.99 -10.52
N ASP A 25 -13.99 -5.28 -9.61
CA ASP A 25 -15.44 -5.05 -9.60
C ASP A 25 -15.78 -3.72 -8.91
N ARG A 26 -17.05 -3.29 -8.98
CA ARG A 26 -17.51 -1.98 -8.48
C ARG A 26 -17.76 -1.94 -6.96
N LEU A 27 -17.50 -3.04 -6.24
CA LEU A 27 -17.81 -3.16 -4.82
C LEU A 27 -16.57 -2.81 -4.01
N GLU A 28 -16.68 -1.76 -3.21
CA GLU A 28 -15.66 -1.41 -2.23
C GLU A 28 -16.14 -1.79 -0.83
N ALA A 29 -15.20 -2.02 0.09
CA ALA A 29 -15.53 -2.48 1.44
C ALA A 29 -15.76 -1.32 2.42
N THR A 30 -16.67 -1.51 3.37
CA THR A 30 -17.00 -0.49 4.38
C THR A 30 -16.71 -0.96 5.81
N VAL A 31 -16.12 -2.14 5.95
CA VAL A 31 -15.69 -2.70 7.23
C VAL A 31 -14.30 -3.30 7.06
N ILE A 32 -13.39 -2.90 7.94
CA ILE A 32 -12.05 -3.48 8.06
C ILE A 32 -12.10 -4.52 9.18
N LEU A 33 -11.59 -5.71 8.90
CA LEU A 33 -11.55 -6.83 9.84
C LEU A 33 -10.09 -7.20 10.13
N PRO A 34 -9.34 -6.42 10.93
CA PRO A 34 -8.00 -6.84 11.35
C PRO A 34 -8.06 -8.22 12.00
N ALA A 35 -7.01 -8.99 11.82
CA ALA A 35 -6.93 -10.32 12.37
C ALA A 35 -5.52 -10.68 12.79
N ASP A 36 -5.47 -11.60 13.73
CA ASP A 36 -4.28 -12.34 14.06
C ASP A 36 -4.28 -13.62 13.21
N THR A 37 -3.18 -13.93 12.55
CA THR A 37 -2.97 -15.20 11.81
C THR A 37 -1.98 -16.11 12.52
N THR A 38 -1.41 -15.69 13.64
CA THR A 38 -0.45 -16.51 14.37
C THR A 38 -1.17 -17.62 15.14
N GLU A 39 -0.81 -18.87 14.81
CA GLU A 39 -1.24 -20.13 15.44
C GLU A 39 -2.76 -20.46 15.41
N ASP A 40 -3.65 -19.49 15.69
CA ASP A 40 -5.11 -19.61 15.67
C ASP A 40 -5.75 -18.37 15.04
N PRO A 41 -6.03 -18.40 13.72
CA PRO A 41 -6.52 -17.24 12.99
C PRO A 41 -7.86 -16.72 13.52
N LYS A 42 -7.90 -15.47 13.99
CA LYS A 42 -9.13 -14.84 14.50
C LYS A 42 -9.25 -13.40 14.08
N ILE A 43 -10.49 -12.99 13.80
CA ILE A 43 -10.83 -11.58 13.67
C ILE A 43 -10.68 -10.92 15.04
N LEU A 44 -9.88 -9.85 15.10
CA LEU A 44 -9.65 -9.10 16.32
C LEU A 44 -10.84 -8.19 16.64
N GLN A 45 -11.32 -7.49 15.62
CA GLN A 45 -12.44 -6.54 15.73
C GLN A 45 -13.06 -6.25 14.36
N SER A 46 -14.29 -5.74 14.35
CA SER A 46 -14.88 -5.09 13.18
C SER A 46 -14.80 -3.58 13.29
N ILE A 47 -14.14 -2.94 12.33
CA ILE A 47 -13.95 -1.49 12.28
C ILE A 47 -14.74 -0.94 11.09
N PRO A 48 -15.90 -0.31 11.29
CA PRO A 48 -16.63 0.33 10.20
C PRO A 48 -15.88 1.57 9.69
N THR A 49 -15.91 1.80 8.39
CA THR A 49 -15.43 3.05 7.81
C THR A 49 -16.33 4.22 8.24
N PRO A 50 -15.78 5.43 8.47
CA PRO A 50 -16.56 6.57 8.90
C PRO A 50 -17.44 7.11 7.75
N GLY A 51 -18.71 7.41 8.06
CA GLY A 51 -19.63 8.06 7.13
C GLY A 51 -19.88 7.23 5.86
N GLU A 52 -19.61 7.83 4.70
CA GLU A 52 -19.76 7.18 3.39
C GLU A 52 -18.45 6.62 2.83
N ALA A 53 -17.38 6.64 3.63
CA ALA A 53 -16.08 6.20 3.17
C ALA A 53 -16.03 4.70 2.84
N ALA A 54 -15.17 4.33 1.91
CA ALA A 54 -14.93 2.94 1.53
C ALA A 54 -13.43 2.67 1.35
N VAL A 55 -13.01 1.44 1.65
CA VAL A 55 -11.63 0.99 1.43
C VAL A 55 -11.46 0.62 -0.04
N GLU A 56 -10.54 1.32 -0.70
CA GLU A 56 -10.17 1.11 -2.10
C GLU A 56 -8.93 0.19 -2.18
N GLY A 57 -9.17 -1.11 -2.07
CA GLY A 57 -8.14 -2.12 -2.05
C GLY A 57 -8.69 -3.48 -1.62
N ILE A 58 -7.83 -4.51 -1.65
CA ILE A 58 -8.25 -5.88 -1.30
C ILE A 58 -7.82 -6.31 0.11
N SER A 59 -6.91 -5.57 0.74
CA SER A 59 -6.40 -5.90 2.07
C SER A 59 -5.79 -4.68 2.79
N PRO A 60 -5.98 -4.54 4.11
CA PRO A 60 -5.21 -3.61 4.93
C PRO A 60 -3.75 -4.10 5.08
N ILE A 61 -2.83 -3.18 5.41
CA ILE A 61 -1.53 -3.53 6.02
C ILE A 61 -1.67 -3.44 7.53
N ARG A 62 -1.14 -4.43 8.27
CA ARG A 62 -1.07 -4.41 9.73
C ARG A 62 0.40 -4.40 10.20
N ALA A 63 0.91 -3.24 10.59
CA ALA A 63 2.33 -3.05 10.94
C ALA A 63 2.53 -1.90 11.93
N ASP A 64 3.58 -1.98 12.75
CA ASP A 64 4.02 -0.89 13.64
C ASP A 64 4.73 0.17 12.79
N LEU A 65 4.00 1.22 12.42
CA LEU A 65 4.46 2.32 11.58
C LEU A 65 5.04 3.47 12.42
N ASN A 66 4.51 3.68 13.63
CA ASN A 66 4.92 4.76 14.51
C ASN A 66 6.13 4.39 15.41
N GLY A 67 6.50 3.10 15.47
CA GLY A 67 7.63 2.58 16.23
C GLY A 67 7.38 2.41 17.73
N ASP A 68 6.12 2.40 18.18
CA ASP A 68 5.75 2.32 19.60
C ASP A 68 5.60 0.87 20.13
N GLY A 69 5.76 -0.12 19.25
CA GLY A 69 5.63 -1.54 19.57
C GLY A 69 4.21 -2.10 19.41
N HIS A 70 3.23 -1.26 19.05
CA HIS A 70 1.89 -1.66 18.67
C HIS A 70 1.71 -1.55 17.16
N ARG A 71 0.85 -2.39 16.57
CA ARG A 71 0.61 -2.34 15.12
C ARG A 71 -0.48 -1.32 14.81
N GLU A 72 -0.38 -0.66 13.67
CA GLU A 72 -1.46 0.09 13.06
C GLU A 72 -2.13 -0.70 11.95
N ILE A 73 -3.34 -0.26 11.59
CA ILE A 73 -4.10 -0.74 10.45
C ILE A 73 -4.08 0.36 9.39
N ILE A 74 -3.52 0.05 8.24
CA ILE A 74 -3.26 1.01 7.17
C ILE A 74 -4.12 0.59 5.98
N VAL A 75 -4.95 1.51 5.47
CA VAL A 75 -5.88 1.27 4.35
C VAL A 75 -5.92 2.44 3.39
N THR A 76 -6.08 2.15 2.09
CA THR A 76 -6.42 3.19 1.13
C THR A 76 -7.91 3.37 1.20
N GLN A 77 -8.37 4.58 1.47
CA GLN A 77 -9.77 4.90 1.67
C GLN A 77 -10.16 6.06 0.79
N SER A 78 -11.34 5.98 0.18
CA SER A 78 -12.03 7.11 -0.43
C SER A 78 -13.17 7.60 0.44
N ASP A 79 -13.42 8.89 0.40
CA ASP A 79 -14.56 9.52 1.08
C ASP A 79 -15.72 9.84 0.11
N ALA A 80 -16.75 10.52 0.63
CA ALA A 80 -17.91 10.95 -0.16
C ALA A 80 -17.53 11.89 -1.31
N ALA A 81 -16.44 12.65 -1.18
CA ALA A 81 -15.92 13.54 -2.22
C ALA A 81 -15.03 12.82 -3.24
N GLN A 82 -14.85 11.49 -3.09
CA GLN A 82 -13.94 10.66 -3.88
C GLN A 82 -12.49 11.12 -3.78
N GLU A 83 -12.12 11.67 -2.62
CA GLU A 83 -10.73 11.94 -2.28
C GLU A 83 -10.11 10.65 -1.72
N VAL A 84 -9.18 10.09 -2.49
CA VAL A 84 -8.51 8.83 -2.14
C VAL A 84 -7.24 9.13 -1.37
N GLN A 85 -7.07 8.55 -0.19
CA GLN A 85 -5.87 8.72 0.63
C GLN A 85 -5.53 7.46 1.41
N VAL A 86 -4.29 7.38 1.87
CA VAL A 86 -3.94 6.39 2.89
C VAL A 86 -4.38 6.91 4.25
N VAL A 87 -5.04 6.03 5.01
CA VAL A 87 -5.51 6.28 6.37
C VAL A 87 -4.87 5.25 7.30
N VAL A 88 -4.43 5.72 8.46
CA VAL A 88 -3.81 4.92 9.52
C VAL A 88 -4.74 4.92 10.73
N TYR A 89 -5.17 3.73 11.14
CA TYR A 89 -5.96 3.50 12.33
C TYR A 89 -5.13 2.76 13.38
N SER A 90 -5.41 2.98 14.66
CA SER A 90 -4.97 2.07 15.72
C SER A 90 -5.66 0.71 15.56
N GLU A 91 -5.16 -0.32 16.26
CA GLU A 91 -5.82 -1.64 16.26
C GLU A 91 -7.26 -1.61 16.79
N SER A 92 -7.57 -0.63 17.65
CA SER A 92 -8.92 -0.41 18.18
C SER A 92 -9.84 0.36 17.22
N GLY A 93 -9.33 0.79 16.06
CA GLY A 93 -10.08 1.53 15.04
C GLY A 93 -10.12 3.05 15.21
N ASN A 94 -9.28 3.63 16.08
CA ASN A 94 -9.20 5.09 16.20
C ASN A 94 -8.34 5.65 15.06
N LEU A 95 -8.76 6.75 14.44
CA LEU A 95 -7.95 7.43 13.43
C LEU A 95 -6.69 8.01 14.08
N LEU A 96 -5.51 7.67 13.54
CA LEU A 96 -4.22 8.16 14.01
C LEU A 96 -3.61 9.17 13.04
N ALA A 97 -3.56 8.84 11.75
CA ALA A 97 -2.98 9.71 10.73
C ALA A 97 -3.62 9.55 9.35
N THR A 98 -3.43 10.55 8.49
CA THR A 98 -3.82 10.53 7.08
C THR A 98 -2.69 11.00 6.19
N GLY A 99 -2.55 10.39 5.02
CA GLY A 99 -1.66 10.87 3.96
C GLY A 99 -2.31 11.88 3.03
N PRO A 100 -1.56 12.39 2.04
CA PRO A 100 -2.10 13.36 1.10
C PRO A 100 -3.21 12.75 0.23
N ALA A 101 -4.36 13.41 0.21
CA ALA A 101 -5.44 13.08 -0.71
C ALA A 101 -5.00 13.17 -2.18
N VAL A 102 -5.47 12.24 -3.00
CA VAL A 102 -5.40 12.31 -4.46
C VAL A 102 -6.82 12.37 -5.02
N GLY A 103 -7.19 13.56 -5.50
CA GLY A 103 -8.53 13.83 -6.03
C GLY A 103 -8.69 13.55 -7.54
N ARG A 104 -9.95 13.35 -7.94
CA ARG A 104 -10.49 12.99 -9.27
C ARG A 104 -10.27 11.52 -9.66
N GLY A 105 -11.37 10.89 -10.09
CA GLY A 105 -11.50 9.45 -10.35
C GLY A 105 -10.39 8.82 -11.17
N ASN A 106 -10.24 7.50 -10.99
CA ASN A 106 -9.15 6.67 -11.53
C ASN A 106 -7.76 6.99 -10.98
N ARG A 107 -7.65 7.75 -9.88
CA ARG A 107 -6.41 7.88 -9.12
C ARG A 107 -6.51 7.02 -7.88
N TRP A 108 -5.49 6.21 -7.64
CA TRP A 108 -5.46 5.22 -6.59
C TRP A 108 -4.08 5.25 -5.93
N ARG A 109 -4.05 5.12 -4.61
CA ARG A 109 -2.81 4.90 -3.86
C ARG A 109 -2.77 3.43 -3.47
N GLN A 110 -1.81 2.69 -4.00
CA GLN A 110 -1.62 1.30 -3.61
C GLN A 110 -0.57 1.23 -2.52
N GLN A 111 -0.99 0.80 -1.34
CA GLN A 111 -0.08 0.48 -0.25
C GLN A 111 0.74 -0.77 -0.58
N ILE A 112 2.03 -0.75 -0.24
CA ILE A 112 2.94 -1.85 -0.56
C ILE A 112 3.46 -2.51 0.71
N ALA A 113 4.13 -1.77 1.58
CA ALA A 113 4.76 -2.31 2.78
C ALA A 113 5.08 -1.23 3.81
N VAL A 114 5.19 -1.63 5.07
CA VAL A 114 5.81 -0.83 6.15
C VAL A 114 7.07 -1.57 6.58
N ALA A 115 8.20 -0.86 6.60
CA ALA A 115 9.51 -1.43 6.90
C ALA A 115 10.51 -0.32 7.27
N PRO A 116 11.69 -0.65 7.84
CA PRO A 116 12.76 0.32 8.09
C PRO A 116 13.45 0.75 6.78
N PHE A 117 12.72 1.44 5.90
CA PHE A 117 13.26 1.92 4.63
C PHE A 117 14.17 3.12 4.80
N GLY A 118 14.02 3.93 5.85
CA GLY A 118 14.83 5.13 6.03
C GLY A 118 16.34 4.79 6.08
N PRO A 119 17.22 5.70 5.59
CA PRO A 119 18.67 5.45 5.58
C PRO A 119 19.28 5.23 6.97
N ASN A 120 18.56 5.63 8.03
CA ASN A 120 18.95 5.42 9.42
C ASN A 120 18.12 4.33 10.12
N GLY A 121 17.37 3.52 9.36
CA GLY A 121 16.45 2.52 9.89
C GLY A 121 15.08 3.06 10.30
N ASP A 122 14.75 4.30 9.92
CA ASP A 122 13.41 4.86 10.19
C ASP A 122 12.33 4.01 9.50
N VAL A 123 11.25 3.72 10.24
CA VAL A 123 10.10 3.01 9.69
C VAL A 123 9.31 3.94 8.78
N GLU A 124 9.05 3.49 7.56
CA GLU A 124 8.31 4.25 6.55
C GLU A 124 7.28 3.33 5.86
N LEU A 125 6.19 3.93 5.40
CA LEU A 125 5.23 3.31 4.48
C LEU A 125 5.72 3.51 3.04
N ALA A 126 5.91 2.42 2.31
CA ALA A 126 6.02 2.44 0.86
C ALA A 126 4.64 2.29 0.20
N GLU A 127 4.33 3.18 -0.72
CA GLU A 127 3.15 3.11 -1.57
C GLU A 127 3.48 3.41 -3.04
N VAL A 128 2.55 3.12 -3.95
CA VAL A 128 2.61 3.59 -5.33
C VAL A 128 1.36 4.40 -5.66
N LEU A 129 1.58 5.66 -6.02
CA LEU A 129 0.56 6.59 -6.47
C LEU A 129 0.26 6.37 -7.96
N THR A 130 -1.01 6.17 -8.27
CA THR A 130 -1.57 5.98 -9.63
C THR A 130 -0.81 4.92 -10.44
N PRO A 131 -0.69 3.67 -9.95
CA PRO A 131 0.20 2.66 -10.53
C PRO A 131 -0.07 2.34 -12.02
N HIS A 132 -1.28 2.58 -12.51
CA HIS A 132 -1.69 2.39 -13.90
C HIS A 132 -1.55 3.65 -14.79
N ILE A 133 -1.19 4.81 -14.25
CA ILE A 133 -1.07 6.08 -15.00
C ILE A 133 0.24 6.80 -14.66
N GLY A 134 0.34 7.37 -13.45
CA GLY A 134 1.48 8.18 -13.04
C GLY A 134 2.65 7.35 -12.53
N GLY A 135 2.35 6.27 -11.81
CA GLY A 135 3.34 5.27 -11.41
C GLY A 135 4.50 5.85 -10.62
N ILE A 136 4.20 6.39 -9.44
CA ILE A 136 5.16 7.04 -8.56
C ILE A 136 5.26 6.23 -7.28
N ALA A 137 6.41 5.61 -7.01
CA ALA A 137 6.69 5.07 -5.68
C ALA A 137 6.94 6.23 -4.72
N GLY A 138 6.28 6.19 -3.56
CA GLY A 138 6.46 7.15 -2.47
C GLY A 138 6.80 6.42 -1.19
N PHE A 139 7.67 7.03 -0.39
CA PHE A 139 8.01 6.60 0.96
C PHE A 139 7.55 7.68 1.93
N TYR A 140 6.75 7.29 2.91
CA TYR A 140 6.07 8.19 3.82
C TYR A 140 6.42 7.87 5.27
N ARG A 141 6.71 8.91 6.05
CA ARG A 141 6.91 8.80 7.49
C ARG A 141 5.68 9.30 8.22
N MET A 142 5.32 8.64 9.31
CA MET A 142 4.26 9.14 10.17
C MET A 142 4.84 10.20 11.11
N GLU A 143 4.33 11.43 11.02
CA GLU A 143 4.76 12.56 11.84
C GLU A 143 3.51 13.11 12.55
N GLY A 144 3.34 12.75 13.82
CA GLY A 144 2.12 13.07 14.56
C GLY A 144 0.89 12.43 13.92
N ASN A 145 0.04 13.25 13.30
CA ASN A 145 -1.22 12.85 12.68
C ASN A 145 -1.24 12.96 11.14
N SER A 146 -0.07 13.07 10.51
CA SER A 146 0.08 13.06 9.05
C SER A 146 1.09 12.02 8.57
N LEU A 147 0.91 11.57 7.32
CA LEU A 147 1.94 10.86 6.57
C LEU A 147 2.70 11.85 5.68
N GLU A 148 3.94 12.14 6.04
CA GLU A 148 4.82 13.09 5.37
C GLU A 148 5.69 12.39 4.34
N LEU A 149 5.78 12.95 3.14
CA LEU A 149 6.57 12.37 2.05
C LEU A 149 8.07 12.52 2.34
N ALA A 150 8.77 11.41 2.52
CA ALA A 150 10.22 11.39 2.71
C ALA A 150 10.98 11.33 1.37
N ALA A 151 10.51 10.53 0.42
CA ALA A 151 11.08 10.46 -0.93
C ALA A 151 10.08 9.89 -1.94
N GLN A 152 10.33 10.13 -3.23
CA GLN A 152 9.55 9.54 -4.31
C GLN A 152 10.38 9.25 -5.56
N GLN A 153 9.92 8.29 -6.35
CA GLN A 153 10.51 7.88 -7.63
C GLN A 153 9.42 7.61 -8.67
N GLY A 154 9.48 8.32 -9.80
CA GLY A 154 8.59 8.09 -10.93
C GLY A 154 9.01 6.90 -11.82
N GLY A 155 8.09 6.48 -12.69
CA GLY A 155 8.37 5.51 -13.75
C GLY A 155 8.34 4.05 -13.27
N VAL A 156 7.46 3.75 -12.31
CA VAL A 156 7.22 2.42 -11.76
C VAL A 156 5.75 2.03 -11.85
N THR A 157 5.43 0.77 -11.59
CA THR A 157 4.07 0.27 -11.51
C THR A 157 4.01 -0.96 -10.61
N THR A 158 2.87 -1.13 -9.96
CA THR A 158 2.53 -2.25 -9.07
C THR A 158 1.16 -2.83 -9.41
N HIS A 159 0.55 -2.34 -10.50
CA HIS A 159 -0.76 -2.78 -10.94
C HIS A 159 -0.93 -2.55 -12.44
N ALA A 160 -1.41 -3.59 -13.11
CA ALA A 160 -1.86 -3.50 -14.49
C ALA A 160 -3.36 -3.19 -14.50
N ILE A 161 -3.77 -2.19 -15.28
CA ILE A 161 -5.19 -1.82 -15.37
C ILE A 161 -6.07 -3.04 -15.70
N GLY A 162 -7.14 -3.23 -14.93
CA GLY A 162 -8.08 -4.36 -15.07
C GLY A 162 -7.56 -5.70 -14.51
N SER A 163 -6.34 -5.76 -13.98
CA SER A 163 -5.82 -6.95 -13.32
C SER A 163 -6.29 -7.03 -11.87
N ARG A 164 -6.85 -8.17 -11.45
CA ARG A 164 -7.10 -8.41 -10.01
C ARG A 164 -5.82 -8.78 -9.26
N ASN A 165 -4.76 -9.11 -9.98
CA ASN A 165 -3.46 -9.41 -9.39
C ASN A 165 -2.78 -8.11 -8.96
N LEU A 166 -2.74 -7.88 -7.65
CA LEU A 166 -1.96 -6.82 -7.03
C LEU A 166 -0.55 -7.29 -6.67
N ASP A 167 -0.25 -8.59 -6.77
CA ASP A 167 0.92 -9.30 -6.25
C ASP A 167 2.14 -9.32 -7.16
N ILE A 168 2.45 -8.15 -7.70
CA ILE A 168 3.61 -7.91 -8.59
C ILE A 168 4.60 -6.90 -7.97
N ARG A 169 4.71 -6.93 -6.64
CA ARG A 169 5.61 -6.10 -5.83
C ARG A 169 6.17 -6.88 -4.65
N LEU A 170 7.32 -6.44 -4.15
CA LEU A 170 7.94 -6.98 -2.94
C LEU A 170 8.69 -5.87 -2.22
N ALA A 171 8.73 -5.92 -0.89
CA ALA A 171 9.74 -5.25 -0.09
C ALA A 171 10.59 -6.30 0.62
N ALA A 172 11.91 -6.24 0.47
CA ALA A 172 12.84 -7.18 1.08
C ALA A 172 14.25 -6.58 1.14
N ASP A 173 14.99 -6.90 2.20
CA ASP A 173 16.43 -6.66 2.26
C ASP A 173 17.14 -7.67 1.35
N LEU A 174 17.58 -7.20 0.17
CA LEU A 174 18.13 -8.07 -0.88
C LEU A 174 19.65 -8.25 -0.76
N ASP A 175 20.35 -7.32 -0.10
CA ASP A 175 21.80 -7.35 0.05
C ASP A 175 22.27 -7.65 1.49
N GLY A 176 21.33 -7.74 2.44
CA GLY A 176 21.58 -8.14 3.82
C GLY A 176 22.12 -7.01 4.70
N ASP A 177 21.92 -5.76 4.31
CA ASP A 177 22.40 -4.59 5.07
C ASP A 177 21.41 -4.09 6.13
N GLY A 178 20.22 -4.70 6.20
CA GLY A 178 19.15 -4.35 7.13
C GLY A 178 18.21 -3.26 6.63
N GLN A 179 18.44 -2.68 5.44
CA GLN A 179 17.56 -1.70 4.80
C GLN A 179 16.84 -2.35 3.61
N PRO A 180 15.52 -2.60 3.68
CA PRO A 180 14.80 -3.24 2.59
C PRO A 180 14.74 -2.41 1.30
N GLU A 181 14.83 -3.09 0.15
CA GLU A 181 14.52 -2.51 -1.16
C GLU A 181 13.03 -2.69 -1.49
N LEU A 182 12.46 -1.69 -2.15
CA LEU A 182 11.19 -1.81 -2.84
C LEU A 182 11.40 -2.35 -4.26
N VAL A 183 10.91 -3.55 -4.53
CA VAL A 183 10.98 -4.21 -5.84
C VAL A 183 9.67 -4.05 -6.59
N VAL A 184 9.72 -3.37 -7.73
CA VAL A 184 8.55 -3.02 -8.55
C VAL A 184 8.89 -3.08 -10.05
N PHE A 185 7.88 -3.18 -10.91
CA PHE A 185 8.08 -3.07 -12.35
C PHE A 185 8.23 -1.61 -12.79
N ASN A 186 8.83 -1.37 -13.95
CA ASN A 186 8.62 -0.14 -14.71
C ASN A 186 7.24 -0.14 -15.36
N GLN A 187 6.75 1.03 -15.80
CA GLN A 187 5.42 1.12 -16.41
C GLN A 187 5.23 0.27 -17.68
N SER A 188 6.31 -0.04 -18.40
CA SER A 188 6.27 -0.93 -19.58
C SER A 188 6.15 -2.41 -19.23
N PHE A 189 6.18 -2.77 -17.93
CA PHE A 189 6.11 -4.15 -17.45
C PHE A 189 7.21 -5.06 -18.01
N ASP A 190 8.36 -4.50 -18.39
CA ASP A 190 9.47 -5.25 -19.00
C ASP A 190 10.74 -5.30 -18.14
N THR A 191 10.76 -4.52 -17.06
CA THR A 191 11.92 -4.35 -16.21
C THR A 191 11.48 -4.32 -14.75
N LEU A 192 12.05 -5.20 -13.94
CA LEU A 192 12.00 -5.10 -12.47
C LEU A 192 13.10 -4.15 -12.00
N LYS A 193 12.75 -3.28 -11.06
CA LYS A 193 13.62 -2.31 -10.39
C LYS A 193 13.59 -2.59 -8.89
N ALA A 194 14.76 -2.62 -8.26
CA ALA A 194 14.89 -2.54 -6.82
C ALA A 194 15.28 -1.11 -6.45
N LEU A 195 14.39 -0.43 -5.71
CA LEU A 195 14.57 0.94 -5.25
C LEU A 195 14.99 0.94 -3.79
N ARG A 196 16.09 1.62 -3.47
CA ARG A 196 16.59 1.87 -2.12
C ARG A 196 16.31 3.32 -1.73
N ARG A 197 15.90 3.54 -0.48
CA ARG A 197 15.78 4.87 0.12
C ARG A 197 17.16 5.38 0.54
N THR A 198 17.47 6.62 0.20
CA THR A 198 18.75 7.28 0.50
C THR A 198 18.50 8.61 1.19
N GLU A 199 19.51 9.23 1.80
CA GLU A 199 19.35 10.57 2.41
C GLU A 199 18.74 11.60 1.43
N ASP A 200 19.20 11.59 0.18
CA ASP A 200 18.75 12.51 -0.88
C ASP A 200 17.50 12.06 -1.66
N GLY A 201 16.85 10.96 -1.26
CA GLY A 201 15.64 10.47 -1.92
C GLY A 201 15.66 8.96 -2.15
N THR A 202 15.78 8.54 -3.42
CA THR A 202 15.82 7.13 -3.80
C THR A 202 16.91 6.85 -4.84
N ALA A 203 17.44 5.62 -4.83
CA ALA A 203 18.39 5.13 -5.81
C ALA A 203 17.94 3.77 -6.35
N GLN A 204 18.24 3.49 -7.62
CA GLN A 204 18.05 2.15 -8.17
C GLN A 204 19.21 1.26 -7.73
N HIS A 205 18.97 0.39 -6.76
CA HIS A 205 19.94 -0.56 -6.23
C HIS A 205 20.12 -1.77 -7.15
N GLY A 206 19.05 -2.18 -7.85
CA GLY A 206 19.07 -3.34 -8.75
C GLY A 206 18.11 -3.21 -9.93
N ARG A 207 18.39 -3.96 -10.99
CA ARG A 207 17.55 -4.04 -12.19
C ARG A 207 17.60 -5.42 -12.82
N PHE A 208 16.45 -5.92 -13.23
CA PHE A 208 16.34 -7.15 -14.02
C PHE A 208 15.43 -6.93 -15.24
N ASN A 209 15.93 -7.24 -16.44
CA ASN A 209 15.13 -7.17 -17.66
C ASN A 209 14.29 -8.44 -17.77
N TRP A 210 13.00 -8.31 -17.54
CA TRP A 210 12.03 -9.40 -17.66
C TRP A 210 11.67 -9.70 -19.12
N GLY A 211 11.80 -8.70 -20.00
CA GLY A 211 11.33 -8.78 -21.38
C GLY A 211 9.86 -8.36 -21.49
N PRO A 212 9.31 -8.24 -22.71
CA PRO A 212 7.97 -7.69 -22.90
C PRO A 212 6.93 -8.50 -22.15
N ARG A 213 5.93 -7.82 -21.61
CA ARG A 213 4.78 -8.47 -20.98
C ARG A 213 4.18 -9.49 -21.97
N PRO A 214 4.01 -10.77 -21.58
CA PRO A 214 3.25 -11.71 -22.39
C PRO A 214 1.87 -11.14 -22.67
N GLY A 215 1.42 -11.20 -23.93
CA GLY A 215 0.08 -10.76 -24.30
C GLY A 215 -1.00 -11.52 -23.52
N PRO A 216 -2.24 -11.00 -23.44
CA PRO A 216 -3.32 -11.74 -22.83
C PRO A 216 -3.48 -13.10 -23.53
N THR A 217 -3.39 -14.18 -22.74
CA THR A 217 -3.79 -15.54 -23.15
C THR A 217 -5.30 -15.67 -23.11
#